data_AF-A0AAN6NA74-F1
#
_entry.id   AF-A0AAN6NA74-F1
#
_cell.length_a   1.000
_cell.length_b   1.000
_cell.length_c   1.000
_cell.angle_alpha   90.00
_cell.angle_beta   90.00
_cell.angle_gamma   90.00
#
_symmetry.space_group_name_H-M   'P 1'
#
loop_
_entity.id
_entity.type
_entity.pdbx_description
1 polymer ?
#
loop_
_entity_poly.entity_id
_entity_poly.type
_entity_poly.pdbx_seq_one_letter_code
_entity_poly.pdbx_strand_id
1 'polypeptide(L)'
;MTNPFSFVTSRVKNYARSLRDAPAAQYMTRVAAPSVNPPSLTSPPPSAYNMPIMPHNAEKEYEESESEKRDRKLPSSSSQLPPYYYGFPPTTTTTPSKKTKKGGGPFDLIVDLAGSRWTFLGTLALLGVWAVVGIVHGPSDTWQVVLQDASSIQCYISATLLMRQQQNATRSLLGQICGMISRSESIERMLRLLTPRQLVKMKKRSNTRQARRDLASTVEQAEENLFDRVANWVSAALGSLLAILAYWTGILVWGLFGIPLGFSNTWQLYVNTATAIELTFTTMFLQSVRRQHEGFLQRCLRSIDVVNAELEMELRRMTGDLTPNPVVSSTPPKLSRVERAIDVYAFVVGGSVGVFISACVAVAWLSVGHVMGFDANWWLIIGTYTGLVGFVDGFVLRNVHSRETAMADVHFGRMLEADWRLYGLLDIPLADDGEAVGEGKVPLSAKISGAIGWGVSTPWASVGSVLSVVALLVAASAMRWTETGQLLCNTPTMIFEGFLLLMLIQAHNTADHGRRMKWADVLGRRLAIERRVAAAAAGAEEGEWELLAFDIIDEKKSGGGSGGDDGDMNMVGVLSLSLMEQKKYMRKEDSVVIQEKEGSFRDELVDPGV
;
A
#
# COMPACT_ATOMS: atom_id res chain seq x y z
N MET A 1 -0.65 39.65 21.63
CA MET A 1 -0.40 39.39 20.20
C MET A 1 1.08 39.05 20.03
N THR A 2 1.42 37.83 19.59
CA THR A 2 2.82 37.44 19.36
C THR A 2 3.42 38.29 18.25
N ASN A 3 4.61 38.87 18.47
CA ASN A 3 5.31 39.68 17.48
C ASN A 3 5.49 38.86 16.17
N PRO A 4 4.99 39.33 15.01
CA PRO A 4 5.02 38.58 13.77
C PRO A 4 6.44 38.17 13.36
N PHE A 5 7.45 38.98 13.66
CA PHE A 5 8.85 38.65 13.41
C PHE A 5 9.36 37.48 14.28
N SER A 6 8.93 37.41 15.54
CA SER A 6 9.28 36.29 16.43
C SER A 6 8.61 34.98 16.00
N PHE A 7 7.40 35.06 15.44
CA PHE A 7 6.67 33.92 14.91
C PHE A 7 7.31 33.38 13.63
N VAL A 8 7.66 34.27 12.70
CA VAL A 8 8.35 33.91 11.45
C VAL A 8 9.74 33.33 11.72
N THR A 9 10.55 33.99 12.56
CA THR A 9 11.91 33.50 12.91
C THR A 9 11.88 32.13 13.61
N SER A 10 10.91 31.90 14.50
CA SER A 10 10.70 30.58 15.12
C SER A 10 10.33 29.51 14.08
N ARG A 11 9.43 29.82 13.15
CA ARG A 11 9.05 28.91 12.04
C ARG A 11 10.22 28.62 11.11
N VAL A 12 11.01 29.62 10.74
CA VAL A 12 12.22 29.46 9.91
C VAL A 12 13.26 28.60 10.63
N LYS A 13 13.50 28.83 11.93
CA LYS A 13 14.44 28.03 12.73
C LYS A 13 13.98 26.58 12.92
N ASN A 14 12.67 26.35 13.03
CA ASN A 14 12.10 25.01 13.10
C ASN A 14 12.22 24.30 11.75
N TYR A 15 11.96 25.01 10.65
CA TYR A 15 12.12 24.46 9.30
C TYR A 15 13.59 24.15 8.98
N ALA A 16 14.53 25.03 9.35
CA ALA A 16 15.97 24.78 9.17
C ALA A 16 16.46 23.54 9.94
N ARG A 17 15.87 23.27 11.12
CA ARG A 17 16.10 22.00 11.85
C ARG A 17 15.50 20.81 11.09
N SER A 18 14.26 20.92 10.63
CA SER A 18 13.62 19.89 9.80
C SER A 18 14.39 19.59 8.50
N LEU A 19 15.01 20.58 7.87
CA LEU A 19 15.86 20.39 6.69
C LEU A 19 17.13 19.61 7.02
N ARG A 20 17.76 19.89 8.15
CA ARG A 20 18.94 19.15 8.61
C ARG A 20 18.59 17.69 8.93
N ASP A 21 17.39 17.47 9.47
CA ASP A 21 16.86 16.16 9.84
C ASP A 21 16.07 15.49 8.71
N ALA A 22 15.99 16.08 7.50
CA ALA A 22 15.16 15.58 6.41
C ALA A 22 15.44 14.11 6.05
N PRO A 23 16.70 13.65 5.95
CA PRO A 23 16.98 12.22 5.71
C PRO A 23 16.50 11.33 6.86
N ALA A 24 16.61 11.79 8.11
CA ALA A 24 16.11 11.05 9.26
C ALA A 24 14.57 10.99 9.25
N ALA A 25 13.91 12.09 8.89
CA ALA A 25 12.46 12.14 8.77
C ALA A 25 11.93 11.20 7.67
N GLN A 26 12.70 10.96 6.62
CA GLN A 26 12.33 10.09 5.50
C GLN A 26 12.57 8.60 5.80
N TYR A 27 13.69 8.27 6.44
CA TYR A 27 14.14 6.86 6.58
C TYR A 27 13.98 6.29 7.99
N MET A 28 13.81 7.11 9.03
CA MET A 28 13.67 6.61 10.40
C MET A 28 12.22 6.39 10.80
N THR A 29 11.93 5.15 11.15
CA THR A 29 10.70 4.73 11.81
C THR A 29 11.09 3.98 13.07
N ARG A 30 10.32 4.18 14.14
CA ARG A 30 10.50 3.50 15.41
C ARG A 30 9.12 3.05 15.86
N VAL A 31 8.90 1.75 15.85
CA VAL A 31 7.58 1.15 16.07
C VAL A 31 7.72 0.01 17.07
N ALA A 32 6.98 0.09 18.16
CA ALA A 32 6.57 -1.09 18.92
C ALA A 32 5.16 -1.43 18.48
N ALA A 33 4.93 -2.67 18.09
CA ALA A 33 3.58 -3.11 17.77
C ALA A 33 2.68 -3.01 19.01
N PRO A 34 1.45 -2.47 18.90
CA PRO A 34 0.52 -2.49 20.01
C PRO A 34 0.32 -3.92 20.52
N SER A 35 0.57 -4.12 21.82
CA SER A 35 0.39 -5.41 22.47
C SER A 35 -1.08 -5.73 22.62
N VAL A 36 -1.45 -6.96 22.30
CA VAL A 36 -2.83 -7.43 22.34
C VAL A 36 -2.97 -8.44 23.47
N ASN A 37 -3.48 -7.99 24.62
CA ASN A 37 -3.63 -8.84 25.80
C ASN A 37 -5.02 -9.53 25.80
N PRO A 38 -5.11 -10.79 26.26
CA PRO A 38 -6.39 -11.47 26.40
C PRO A 38 -7.25 -10.79 27.50
N PRO A 39 -8.58 -10.66 27.32
CA PRO A 39 -9.47 -10.03 28.30
C PRO A 39 -9.62 -10.83 29.60
N SER A 40 -9.44 -12.16 29.55
CA SER A 40 -9.25 -13.01 30.72
C SER A 40 -8.34 -14.20 30.36
N LEU A 41 -7.58 -14.69 31.33
CA LEU A 41 -6.71 -15.87 31.18
C LEU A 41 -7.51 -17.20 31.19
N THR A 42 -8.80 -17.16 31.51
CA THR A 42 -9.66 -18.33 31.72
C THR A 42 -10.81 -18.46 30.72
N SER A 43 -11.02 -17.47 29.85
CA SER A 43 -12.05 -17.56 28.81
C SER A 43 -11.61 -18.44 27.63
N PRO A 44 -12.52 -19.24 27.04
CA PRO A 44 -12.25 -19.99 25.82
C PRO A 44 -11.86 -19.03 24.69
N PRO A 45 -11.10 -19.50 23.67
CA PRO A 45 -10.76 -18.65 22.54
C PRO A 45 -12.08 -18.14 21.93
N PRO A 46 -12.16 -16.87 21.51
CA PRO A 46 -13.34 -16.38 20.83
C PRO A 46 -13.65 -17.33 19.67
N SER A 47 -14.90 -17.82 19.59
CA SER A 47 -15.31 -18.69 18.49
C SER A 47 -14.91 -17.99 17.20
N ALA A 48 -14.14 -18.67 16.35
CA ALA A 48 -13.57 -18.08 15.14
C ALA A 48 -14.63 -17.27 14.40
N TYR A 49 -14.54 -15.95 14.54
CA TYR A 49 -15.50 -15.06 13.94
C TYR A 49 -15.34 -15.15 12.43
N ASN A 50 -16.46 -15.33 11.74
CA ASN A 50 -16.63 -14.88 10.38
C ASN A 50 -16.14 -13.44 10.33
N MET A 51 -14.97 -13.21 9.73
CA MET A 51 -14.67 -11.90 9.16
C MET A 51 -15.85 -11.58 8.25
N PRO A 52 -16.59 -10.49 8.47
CA PRO A 52 -17.29 -9.92 7.35
C PRO A 52 -16.17 -9.53 6.39
N ILE A 53 -16.08 -10.25 5.27
CA ILE A 53 -15.69 -9.60 4.03
C ILE A 53 -16.59 -8.38 4.01
N MET A 54 -16.05 -7.18 4.21
CA MET A 54 -16.79 -5.96 3.85
C MET A 54 -17.18 -6.20 2.39
N PRO A 55 -18.45 -6.48 2.08
CA PRO A 55 -18.83 -6.62 0.70
C PRO A 55 -18.59 -5.26 0.07
N HIS A 56 -18.12 -5.25 -1.18
CA HIS A 56 -17.89 -4.02 -1.96
C HIS A 56 -19.11 -3.07 -1.92
N ASN A 57 -20.31 -3.61 -1.73
CA ASN A 57 -21.55 -2.85 -1.56
C ASN A 57 -21.67 -2.05 -0.24
N ALA A 58 -20.94 -2.39 0.82
CA ALA A 58 -20.95 -1.63 2.06
C ALA A 58 -20.20 -0.28 1.91
N GLU A 59 -19.30 -0.18 0.94
CA GLU A 59 -18.64 1.07 0.55
C GLU A 59 -19.62 2.00 -0.20
N LYS A 60 -20.47 1.42 -1.06
CA LYS A 60 -21.61 2.13 -1.66
C LYS A 60 -22.62 2.60 -0.62
N GLU A 61 -23.01 1.76 0.34
CA GLU A 61 -23.94 2.17 1.41
C GLU A 61 -23.34 3.24 2.35
N TYR A 62 -22.03 3.26 2.56
CA TYR A 62 -21.36 4.30 3.34
C TYR A 62 -21.24 5.63 2.55
N GLU A 63 -20.93 5.58 1.25
CA GLU A 63 -20.87 6.76 0.38
C GLU A 63 -22.27 7.34 0.09
N GLU A 64 -23.27 6.49 -0.12
CA GLU A 64 -24.66 6.85 -0.42
C GLU A 64 -25.38 7.38 0.83
N SER A 65 -25.11 6.81 2.02
CA SER A 65 -25.68 7.32 3.29
C SER A 65 -25.01 8.60 3.83
N GLU A 66 -23.76 8.90 3.44
CA GLU A 66 -23.13 10.22 3.67
C GLU A 66 -23.73 11.30 2.74
N SER A 67 -24.17 10.90 1.54
CA SER A 67 -24.83 11.81 0.58
C SER A 67 -26.28 12.12 0.98
N GLU A 68 -27.06 11.14 1.44
CA GLU A 68 -28.46 11.34 1.89
C GLU A 68 -28.58 12.05 3.25
N LYS A 69 -27.59 11.90 4.14
CA LYS A 69 -27.57 12.62 5.44
C LYS A 69 -27.29 14.11 5.32
N ARG A 70 -26.86 14.61 4.15
CA ARG A 70 -26.62 16.05 3.93
C ARG A 70 -27.89 16.84 3.62
N ASP A 71 -29.00 16.20 3.25
CA ASP A 71 -30.18 16.90 2.73
C ASP A 71 -31.41 16.98 3.65
N ARG A 72 -31.39 16.45 4.88
CA ARG A 72 -32.56 16.59 5.79
C ARG A 72 -32.21 17.07 7.20
N LYS A 73 -32.69 18.27 7.51
CA LYS A 73 -32.79 18.85 8.86
C LYS A 73 -33.67 17.97 9.76
N LEU A 74 -33.22 17.73 10.99
CA LEU A 74 -33.98 17.13 12.12
C LEU A 74 -35.31 17.90 12.38
N PRO A 75 -36.38 17.27 12.94
CA PRO A 75 -36.32 16.65 14.27
C PRO A 75 -37.25 15.43 14.60
N SER A 76 -36.90 14.79 15.74
CA SER A 76 -37.71 14.11 16.78
C SER A 76 -38.52 12.81 16.53
N SER A 77 -38.26 11.86 17.46
CA SER A 77 -39.14 10.87 18.12
C SER A 77 -39.43 9.49 17.47
N SER A 78 -38.98 8.46 18.20
CA SER A 78 -39.58 7.13 18.46
C SER A 78 -40.23 6.33 17.32
N SER A 79 -39.61 5.20 16.92
CA SER A 79 -40.09 3.82 17.24
C SER A 79 -39.33 2.73 16.44
N GLN A 80 -38.54 1.95 17.18
CA GLN A 80 -38.18 0.52 17.09
C GLN A 80 -38.22 -0.26 15.75
N LEU A 81 -37.06 -0.80 15.37
CA LEU A 81 -36.78 -2.19 14.92
C LEU A 81 -35.27 -2.48 15.21
N PRO A 82 -34.86 -3.74 15.44
CA PRO A 82 -33.82 -4.09 16.42
C PRO A 82 -32.38 -3.91 15.91
N PRO A 83 -31.41 -3.64 16.80
CA PRO A 83 -30.01 -3.56 16.42
C PRO A 83 -29.35 -4.95 16.46
N TYR A 84 -28.84 -5.41 15.31
CA TYR A 84 -27.81 -6.45 15.28
C TYR A 84 -26.49 -5.83 15.79
N TYR A 85 -26.32 -5.81 17.10
CA TYR A 85 -25.06 -5.58 17.79
C TYR A 85 -24.43 -6.96 18.06
N TYR A 86 -23.34 -7.30 17.37
CA TYR A 86 -22.38 -8.27 17.90
C TYR A 86 -21.25 -7.50 18.56
N GLY A 87 -21.24 -7.56 19.89
CA GLY A 87 -20.37 -6.79 20.76
C GLY A 87 -18.95 -7.35 20.85
N PHE A 88 -17.97 -6.49 20.62
CA PHE A 88 -16.74 -6.51 21.39
C PHE A 88 -17.03 -5.86 22.76
N PRO A 89 -16.59 -6.42 23.90
CA PRO A 89 -16.74 -5.74 25.18
C PRO A 89 -15.95 -4.43 25.19
N PRO A 90 -16.44 -3.40 25.90
CA PRO A 90 -15.82 -2.08 25.91
C PRO A 90 -14.43 -2.15 26.52
N THR A 91 -13.47 -1.55 25.83
CA THR A 91 -12.10 -1.37 26.29
C THR A 91 -12.07 -0.45 27.52
N THR A 92 -11.89 -1.02 28.71
CA THR A 92 -11.50 -0.31 29.94
C THR A 92 -10.46 -1.20 30.60
N THR A 93 -9.18 -0.86 30.70
CA THR A 93 -8.56 0.39 31.14
C THR A 93 -7.35 0.71 30.27
N THR A 94 -7.47 1.71 29.40
CA THR A 94 -6.30 2.35 28.78
C THR A 94 -5.98 3.58 29.60
N THR A 95 -4.79 3.62 30.20
CA THR A 95 -4.13 4.91 30.48
C THR A 95 -4.13 5.71 29.16
N PRO A 96 -4.36 7.03 29.20
CA PRO A 96 -4.66 7.81 28.01
C PRO A 96 -3.40 7.96 27.15
N SER A 97 -3.13 6.97 26.31
CA SER A 97 -2.39 7.20 25.07
C SER A 97 -3.25 8.17 24.29
N LYS A 98 -2.78 9.41 24.16
CA LYS A 98 -3.40 10.44 23.33
C LYS A 98 -3.71 9.79 21.98
N LYS A 99 -4.99 9.49 21.74
CA LYS A 99 -5.51 9.25 20.40
C LYS A 99 -5.27 10.55 19.65
N THR A 100 -4.14 10.63 18.94
CA THR A 100 -4.00 11.61 17.88
C THR A 100 -5.07 11.22 16.87
N LYS A 101 -6.19 11.95 16.85
CA LYS A 101 -7.03 12.03 15.68
C LYS A 101 -6.11 12.47 14.54
N LYS A 102 -5.54 11.53 13.78
CA LYS A 102 -5.05 11.81 12.44
C LYS A 102 -6.28 12.02 11.57
N GLY A 103 -6.94 13.18 11.72
CA GLY A 103 -7.68 13.72 10.60
C GLY A 103 -6.64 14.09 9.56
N GLY A 104 -6.74 13.51 8.36
CA GLY A 104 -5.85 13.85 7.24
C GLY A 104 -5.83 15.37 7.08
N GLY A 105 -4.64 15.95 6.92
CA GLY A 105 -4.55 17.38 6.69
C GLY A 105 -5.29 17.75 5.40
N PRO A 106 -5.65 19.02 5.18
CA PRO A 106 -6.26 19.47 3.92
C PRO A 106 -5.42 19.09 2.69
N PHE A 107 -4.12 18.94 2.87
CA PHE A 107 -3.21 18.48 1.83
C PHE A 107 -3.38 16.99 1.48
N ASP A 108 -3.68 16.14 2.47
CA ASP A 108 -3.86 14.71 2.22
C ASP A 108 -5.18 14.45 1.48
N LEU A 109 -6.19 15.32 1.67
CA LEU A 109 -7.42 15.34 0.87
C LEU A 109 -7.15 15.69 -0.60
N ILE A 110 -6.29 16.69 -0.87
CA ILE A 110 -5.90 17.07 -2.24
C ILE A 110 -5.16 15.92 -2.92
N VAL A 111 -4.26 15.26 -2.18
CA VAL A 111 -3.53 14.09 -2.65
C VAL A 111 -4.47 12.92 -2.99
N ASP A 112 -5.46 12.67 -2.13
CA ASP A 112 -6.44 11.61 -2.33
C ASP A 112 -7.36 11.93 -3.53
N LEU A 113 -7.83 13.18 -3.63
CA LEU A 113 -8.61 13.66 -4.76
C LEU A 113 -7.85 13.57 -6.09
N ALA A 114 -6.58 13.96 -6.12
CA ALA A 114 -5.76 13.93 -7.34
C ALA A 114 -5.63 12.51 -7.93
N GLY A 115 -5.44 11.49 -7.08
CA GLY A 115 -5.36 10.10 -7.51
C GLY A 115 -6.70 9.40 -7.76
N SER A 116 -7.84 10.11 -7.63
CA SER A 116 -9.17 9.52 -7.80
C SER A 116 -9.46 9.13 -9.25
N ARG A 117 -10.16 8.00 -9.43
CA ARG A 117 -10.68 7.56 -10.74
C ARG A 117 -11.53 8.66 -11.40
N TRP A 118 -12.30 9.39 -10.61
CA TRP A 118 -13.13 10.50 -11.09
C TRP A 118 -12.31 11.68 -11.61
N THR A 119 -11.19 11.98 -10.96
CA THR A 119 -10.27 13.03 -11.42
C THR A 119 -9.62 12.64 -12.73
N PHE A 120 -9.19 11.38 -12.86
CA PHE A 120 -8.65 10.86 -14.12
C PHE A 120 -9.68 10.92 -15.26
N LEU A 121 -10.91 10.46 -15.02
CA LEU A 121 -12.00 10.54 -16.01
C LEU A 121 -12.36 12.00 -16.35
N GLY A 122 -12.33 12.89 -15.37
CA GLY A 122 -12.51 14.33 -15.57
C GLY A 122 -11.43 14.92 -16.47
N THR A 123 -10.16 14.58 -16.25
CA THR A 123 -9.05 15.00 -17.11
C THR A 123 -9.21 14.48 -18.54
N LEU A 124 -9.61 13.21 -18.71
CA LEU A 124 -9.90 12.65 -20.03
C LEU A 124 -11.04 13.39 -20.73
N ALA A 125 -12.10 13.72 -20.00
CA ALA A 125 -13.22 14.49 -20.53
C ALA A 125 -12.77 15.89 -20.96
N LEU A 126 -11.93 16.56 -20.17
CA LEU A 126 -11.36 17.89 -20.51
C LEU A 126 -10.48 17.82 -21.76
N LEU A 127 -9.61 16.82 -21.88
CA LEU A 127 -8.81 16.59 -23.09
C LEU A 127 -9.70 16.32 -24.31
N GLY A 128 -10.77 15.54 -24.14
CA GLY A 128 -11.75 15.28 -25.19
C GLY A 128 -12.49 16.54 -25.64
N VAL A 129 -12.96 17.36 -24.69
CA VAL A 129 -13.59 18.66 -24.97
C VAL A 129 -12.62 19.57 -25.71
N TRP A 130 -11.38 19.66 -25.24
CA TRP A 130 -10.34 20.43 -25.91
C TRP A 130 -10.10 19.95 -27.36
N ALA A 131 -10.01 18.63 -27.57
CA ALA A 131 -9.82 18.09 -28.92
C ALA A 131 -11.00 18.43 -29.85
N VAL A 132 -12.24 18.26 -29.38
CA VAL A 132 -13.45 18.57 -30.16
C VAL A 132 -13.54 20.06 -30.50
N VAL A 133 -13.30 20.95 -29.53
CA VAL A 133 -13.35 22.40 -29.76
C VAL A 133 -12.28 22.82 -30.77
N GLY A 134 -11.07 22.27 -30.68
CA GLY A 134 -9.98 22.51 -31.62
C GLY A 134 -10.28 22.04 -33.05
N ILE A 135 -10.92 20.88 -33.20
CA ILE A 135 -11.36 20.38 -34.51
C ILE A 135 -12.42 21.30 -35.14
N VAL A 136 -13.37 21.78 -34.33
CA VAL A 136 -14.48 22.63 -34.82
C VAL A 136 -14.01 24.04 -35.21
N HIS A 137 -13.13 24.66 -34.42
CA HIS A 137 -12.74 26.06 -34.62
C HIS A 137 -11.41 26.25 -35.37
N GLY A 138 -10.69 25.15 -35.64
CA GLY A 138 -9.35 25.17 -36.20
C GLY A 138 -8.29 25.36 -35.10
N PRO A 139 -7.25 24.49 -35.02
CA PRO A 139 -6.27 24.50 -33.93
C PRO A 139 -5.26 25.64 -34.13
N SER A 140 -5.62 26.86 -33.76
CA SER A 140 -4.69 28.00 -33.75
C SER A 140 -3.48 27.75 -32.86
N ASP A 141 -2.40 28.50 -33.08
CA ASP A 141 -1.19 28.39 -32.26
C ASP A 141 -1.49 28.70 -30.78
N THR A 142 -2.34 29.71 -30.51
CA THR A 142 -2.80 30.03 -29.16
C THR A 142 -3.59 28.88 -28.52
N TRP A 143 -4.42 28.17 -29.30
CA TRP A 143 -5.18 27.01 -28.80
C TRP A 143 -4.27 25.87 -28.32
N GLN A 144 -3.17 25.65 -29.04
CA GLN A 144 -2.15 24.65 -28.72
C GLN A 144 -1.33 25.05 -27.50
N VAL A 145 -0.86 26.31 -27.44
CA VAL A 145 -0.09 26.84 -26.30
C VAL A 145 -0.88 26.76 -24.99
N VAL A 146 -2.19 27.05 -25.01
CA VAL A 146 -3.02 26.95 -23.80
C VAL A 146 -3.07 25.53 -23.23
N LEU A 147 -3.21 24.50 -24.07
CA LEU A 147 -3.16 23.11 -23.58
C LEU A 147 -1.79 22.79 -22.99
N GLN A 148 -0.74 23.19 -23.70
CA GLN A 148 0.63 22.94 -23.29
C GLN A 148 0.93 23.51 -21.90
N ASP A 149 0.53 24.75 -21.65
CA ASP A 149 0.81 25.39 -20.36
C ASP A 149 -0.10 24.84 -19.26
N ALA A 150 -1.36 24.55 -19.56
CA ALA A 150 -2.24 23.85 -18.63
C ALA A 150 -1.69 22.47 -18.23
N SER A 151 -1.18 21.72 -19.21
CA SER A 151 -0.52 20.44 -19.00
C SER A 151 0.71 20.57 -18.11
N SER A 152 1.63 21.49 -18.43
CA SER A 152 2.86 21.66 -17.67
C SER A 152 2.62 22.12 -16.22
N ILE A 153 1.63 22.99 -15.98
CA ILE A 153 1.16 23.35 -14.63
C ILE A 153 0.62 22.11 -13.91
N GLN A 154 -0.22 21.32 -14.58
CA GLN A 154 -0.77 20.09 -14.00
C GLN A 154 0.33 19.08 -13.67
N CYS A 155 1.30 18.85 -14.55
CA CYS A 155 2.44 17.95 -14.34
C CYS A 155 3.29 18.41 -13.16
N TYR A 156 3.58 19.71 -13.06
CA TYR A 156 4.31 20.28 -11.94
C TYR A 156 3.60 20.05 -10.58
N ILE A 157 2.29 20.33 -10.51
CA ILE A 157 1.50 20.05 -9.31
C ILE A 157 1.52 18.54 -9.01
N SER A 158 1.39 17.73 -10.06
CA SER A 158 1.35 16.28 -9.94
C SER A 158 2.66 15.67 -9.47
N ALA A 159 3.80 16.17 -9.93
CA ALA A 159 5.13 15.75 -9.49
C ALA A 159 5.34 16.02 -7.99
N THR A 160 4.91 17.20 -7.54
CA THR A 160 4.91 17.60 -6.13
C THR A 160 4.06 16.65 -5.28
N LEU A 161 2.84 16.33 -5.75
CA LEU A 161 1.95 15.41 -5.06
C LEU A 161 2.48 13.97 -5.06
N LEU A 162 3.07 13.51 -6.18
CA LEU A 162 3.67 12.19 -6.32
C LEU A 162 4.84 12.00 -5.35
N MET A 163 5.73 12.99 -5.23
CA MET A 163 6.84 12.96 -4.27
C MET A 163 6.32 12.75 -2.85
N ARG A 164 5.26 13.47 -2.47
CA ARG A 164 4.65 13.35 -1.15
C ARG A 164 3.93 12.02 -0.94
N GLN A 165 3.12 11.58 -1.91
CA GLN A 165 2.48 10.27 -1.87
C GLN A 165 3.51 9.17 -1.62
N GLN A 166 4.62 9.21 -2.36
CA GLN A 166 5.69 8.24 -2.23
C GLN A 166 6.34 8.26 -0.84
N GLN A 167 6.71 9.43 -0.33
CA GLN A 167 7.30 9.55 1.02
C GLN A 167 6.36 9.02 2.11
N ASN A 168 5.07 9.35 2.02
CA ASN A 168 4.05 8.89 2.96
C ASN A 168 3.84 7.37 2.88
N ALA A 169 3.73 6.83 1.66
CA ALA A 169 3.55 5.41 1.41
C ALA A 169 4.74 4.60 1.93
N THR A 170 5.97 5.01 1.62
CA THR A 170 7.20 4.37 2.10
C THR A 170 7.28 4.38 3.62
N ARG A 171 6.99 5.53 4.26
CA ARG A 171 7.00 5.63 5.73
C ARG A 171 5.94 4.74 6.37
N SER A 172 4.75 4.67 5.78
CA SER A 172 3.66 3.81 6.25
C SER A 172 4.01 2.33 6.10
N LEU A 173 4.59 1.94 4.97
CA LEU A 173 5.03 0.57 4.69
C LEU A 173 6.11 0.14 5.68
N LEU A 174 7.14 0.97 5.86
CA LEU A 174 8.24 0.68 6.76
C LEU A 174 7.77 0.57 8.22
N GLY A 175 6.84 1.44 8.64
CA GLY A 175 6.22 1.36 9.96
C GLY A 175 5.45 0.05 10.17
N GLN A 176 4.73 -0.43 9.16
CA GLN A 176 4.02 -1.71 9.20
C GLN A 176 5.00 -2.89 9.26
N ILE A 177 6.04 -2.91 8.44
CA ILE A 177 7.09 -3.94 8.47
C ILE A 177 7.77 -3.98 9.85
N CYS A 178 8.17 -2.82 10.40
CA CYS A 178 8.76 -2.77 11.74
C CYS A 178 7.78 -3.24 12.83
N GLY A 179 6.48 -2.94 12.70
CA GLY A 179 5.44 -3.48 13.57
C GLY A 179 5.33 -5.01 13.48
N MET A 180 5.37 -5.58 12.27
CA MET A 180 5.37 -7.03 12.07
C MET A 180 6.60 -7.69 12.68
N ILE A 181 7.80 -7.13 12.46
CA ILE A 181 9.05 -7.62 13.09
C ILE A 181 8.94 -7.57 14.63
N SER A 182 8.43 -6.47 15.19
CA SER A 182 8.22 -6.30 16.64
C SER A 182 7.32 -7.40 17.22
N ARG A 183 6.23 -7.77 16.52
CA ARG A 183 5.38 -8.89 16.92
C ARG A 183 6.08 -10.23 16.76
N SER A 184 6.77 -10.46 15.65
CA SER A 184 7.50 -11.71 15.41
C SER A 184 8.55 -11.99 16.48
N GLU A 185 9.29 -10.97 16.94
CA GLU A 185 10.26 -11.12 18.05
C GLU A 185 9.55 -11.51 19.37
N SER A 186 8.35 -10.99 19.61
CA SER A 186 7.55 -11.33 20.80
C SER A 186 6.96 -12.74 20.71
N ILE A 187 6.45 -13.12 19.54
CA ILE A 187 5.96 -14.47 19.23
C ILE A 187 7.09 -15.49 19.42
N GLU A 188 8.28 -15.22 18.86
CA GLU A 188 9.45 -16.07 19.02
C GLU A 188 9.82 -16.27 20.50
N ARG A 189 9.84 -15.16 21.26
CA ARG A 189 10.09 -15.20 22.70
C ARG A 189 9.04 -16.02 23.45
N MET A 190 7.75 -15.83 23.16
CA MET A 190 6.66 -16.57 23.80
C MET A 190 6.70 -18.06 23.45
N LEU A 191 6.97 -18.42 22.20
CA LEU A 191 7.13 -19.83 21.80
C LEU A 191 8.26 -20.52 22.56
N ARG A 192 9.36 -19.81 22.84
CA ARG A 192 10.48 -20.33 23.64
C ARG A 192 10.14 -20.50 25.13
N LEU A 193 9.10 -19.86 25.64
CA LEU A 193 8.64 -20.02 27.03
C LEU A 193 7.74 -21.26 27.20
N LEU A 194 7.21 -21.82 26.11
CA LEU A 194 6.35 -23.01 26.17
C LEU A 194 7.12 -24.25 26.61
N THR A 195 6.45 -25.14 27.35
CA THR A 195 7.05 -26.41 27.77
C THR A 195 7.31 -27.34 26.57
N PRO A 196 8.32 -28.24 26.63
CA PRO A 196 8.58 -29.19 25.55
C PRO A 196 7.36 -30.04 25.15
N ARG A 197 6.50 -30.37 26.13
CA ARG A 197 5.24 -31.11 25.88
C ARG A 197 4.25 -30.30 25.05
N GLN A 198 4.08 -29.01 25.35
CA GLN A 198 3.22 -28.11 24.58
C GLN A 198 3.75 -27.94 23.16
N LEU A 199 5.05 -27.72 22.99
CA LEU A 199 5.69 -27.60 21.67
C LEU A 199 5.52 -28.88 20.84
N VAL A 200 5.74 -30.07 21.41
CA VAL A 200 5.53 -31.33 20.70
C VAL A 200 4.06 -31.51 20.27
N LYS A 201 3.10 -31.11 21.11
CA LYS A 201 1.67 -31.09 20.73
C LYS A 201 1.42 -30.14 19.55
N MET A 202 2.03 -28.94 19.54
CA MET A 202 1.93 -28.00 18.41
C MET A 202 2.51 -28.58 17.12
N LYS A 203 3.64 -29.29 17.21
CA LYS A 203 4.32 -29.92 16.06
C LYS A 203 3.49 -31.05 15.43
N LYS A 204 2.80 -31.84 16.26
CA LYS A 204 2.08 -33.05 15.83
C LYS A 204 0.68 -32.77 15.26
N ARG A 205 0.01 -31.69 15.66
CA ARG A 205 -1.33 -31.35 15.17
C ARG A 205 -1.26 -30.48 13.91
N SER A 206 -1.36 -31.13 12.75
CA SER A 206 -1.30 -30.47 11.44
C SER A 206 -2.68 -30.17 10.82
N ASN A 207 -3.80 -30.58 11.43
CA ASN A 207 -5.07 -30.58 10.71
C ASN A 207 -6.18 -29.94 11.53
N THR A 208 -6.68 -28.79 11.07
CA THR A 208 -8.11 -28.45 10.90
C THR A 208 -8.24 -26.93 10.77
N ARG A 209 -8.46 -26.44 9.53
CA ARG A 209 -9.40 -25.35 9.13
C ARG A 209 -9.14 -24.91 7.69
N GLN A 210 -9.93 -25.46 6.77
CA GLN A 210 -10.00 -25.11 5.35
C GLN A 210 -10.32 -23.60 5.14
N ALA A 211 -11.15 -23.02 6.02
CA ALA A 211 -11.70 -21.66 5.92
C ALA A 211 -10.68 -20.49 5.88
N ARG A 212 -9.40 -20.73 6.24
CA ARG A 212 -8.36 -19.68 6.22
C ARG A 212 -7.50 -19.69 4.96
N ARG A 213 -7.54 -20.74 4.12
CA ARG A 213 -6.99 -20.67 2.75
C ARG A 213 -7.82 -19.71 1.90
N ASP A 214 -9.13 -19.67 2.16
CA ASP A 214 -10.07 -18.77 1.52
C ASP A 214 -9.73 -17.30 1.79
N LEU A 215 -9.14 -16.94 2.94
CA LEU A 215 -8.69 -15.57 3.21
C LEU A 215 -7.52 -15.13 2.32
N ALA A 216 -6.56 -16.03 2.08
CA ALA A 216 -5.43 -15.74 1.21
C ALA A 216 -5.88 -15.64 -0.25
N SER A 217 -6.73 -16.58 -0.70
CA SER A 217 -7.26 -16.56 -2.06
C SER A 217 -8.25 -15.41 -2.30
N THR A 218 -9.05 -14.98 -1.32
CA THR A 218 -9.95 -13.82 -1.46
C THR A 218 -9.20 -12.49 -1.51
N VAL A 219 -8.11 -12.34 -0.75
CA VAL A 219 -7.22 -11.16 -0.88
C VAL A 219 -6.56 -11.16 -2.26
N GLU A 220 -6.18 -12.33 -2.78
CA GLU A 220 -5.57 -12.50 -4.11
C GLU A 220 -6.59 -12.28 -5.26
N GLN A 221 -7.84 -12.69 -5.07
CA GLN A 221 -8.93 -12.66 -6.06
C GLN A 221 -9.83 -11.41 -5.96
N ALA A 222 -9.42 -10.36 -5.24
CA ALA A 222 -10.23 -9.14 -5.14
C ALA A 222 -10.74 -8.70 -6.53
N GLU A 223 -12.06 -8.77 -6.74
CA GLU A 223 -12.66 -8.67 -8.08
C GLU A 223 -12.23 -7.39 -8.80
N GLU A 224 -11.56 -7.55 -9.95
CA GLU A 224 -11.17 -6.43 -10.79
C GLU A 224 -12.41 -5.87 -11.51
N ASN A 225 -12.77 -4.62 -11.19
CA ASN A 225 -13.84 -3.93 -11.91
C ASN A 225 -13.42 -3.69 -13.37
N LEU A 226 -14.37 -3.38 -14.26
CA LEU A 226 -14.08 -3.09 -15.67
C LEU A 226 -13.00 -2.00 -15.85
N PHE A 227 -13.06 -0.94 -15.04
CA PHE A 227 -12.03 0.10 -15.03
C PHE A 227 -10.64 -0.47 -14.69
N ASP A 228 -10.56 -1.36 -13.71
CA ASP A 228 -9.31 -1.95 -13.26
C ASP A 228 -8.71 -2.85 -14.35
N ARG A 229 -9.54 -3.62 -15.05
CA ARG A 229 -9.12 -4.44 -16.19
C ARG A 229 -8.58 -3.58 -17.34
N VAL A 230 -9.29 -2.51 -17.69
CA VAL A 230 -8.86 -1.57 -18.75
C VAL A 230 -7.58 -0.87 -18.34
N ALA A 231 -7.49 -0.37 -17.11
CA ALA A 231 -6.29 0.28 -16.59
C ALA A 231 -5.10 -0.67 -16.57
N ASN A 232 -5.26 -1.93 -16.15
CA ASN A 232 -4.21 -2.94 -16.20
C ASN A 232 -3.72 -3.18 -17.64
N TRP A 233 -4.64 -3.27 -18.60
CA TRP A 233 -4.28 -3.42 -20.01
C TRP A 233 -3.53 -2.20 -20.57
N VAL A 234 -4.04 -0.98 -20.32
CA VAL A 234 -3.38 0.27 -20.73
C VAL A 234 -2.00 0.39 -20.09
N SER A 235 -1.89 0.07 -18.79
CA SER A 235 -0.62 0.10 -18.06
C SER A 235 0.38 -0.90 -18.65
N ALA A 236 -0.06 -2.11 -18.98
CA ALA A 236 0.78 -3.12 -19.64
C ALA A 236 1.25 -2.66 -21.02
N ALA A 237 0.39 -1.99 -21.80
CA ALA A 237 0.74 -1.44 -23.10
C ALA A 237 1.77 -0.29 -22.98
N LEU A 238 1.50 0.71 -22.14
CA LEU A 238 2.39 1.87 -21.93
C LEU A 238 3.73 1.48 -21.30
N GLY A 239 3.72 0.50 -20.40
CA GLY A 239 4.93 -0.03 -19.76
C GLY A 239 5.71 -1.05 -20.61
N SER A 240 5.33 -1.26 -21.86
CA SER A 240 6.00 -2.22 -22.75
C SER A 240 7.23 -1.62 -23.41
N LEU A 241 8.20 -2.48 -23.78
CA LEU A 241 9.36 -2.05 -24.58
C LEU A 241 8.93 -1.46 -25.94
N LEU A 242 7.85 -1.98 -26.53
CA LEU A 242 7.33 -1.48 -27.79
C LEU A 242 6.82 -0.04 -27.67
N ALA A 243 6.17 0.32 -26.56
CA ALA A 243 5.77 1.70 -26.31
C ALA A 243 6.97 2.64 -26.19
N ILE A 244 8.04 2.22 -25.52
CA ILE A 244 9.29 3.00 -25.42
C ILE A 244 9.95 3.17 -26.80
N LEU A 245 10.02 2.12 -27.60
CA LEU A 245 10.57 2.19 -28.96
C LEU A 245 9.73 3.07 -29.88
N ALA A 246 8.41 2.95 -29.80
CA ALA A 246 7.47 3.79 -30.54
C ALA A 246 7.61 5.26 -30.14
N TYR A 247 7.77 5.56 -28.85
CA TYR A 247 8.01 6.91 -28.34
C TYR A 247 9.26 7.52 -28.97
N TRP A 248 10.42 6.88 -28.84
CA TRP A 248 11.67 7.41 -29.39
C TRP A 248 11.68 7.45 -30.92
N THR A 249 11.06 6.48 -31.58
CA THR A 249 10.90 6.51 -33.04
C THR A 249 10.05 7.70 -33.46
N GLY A 250 8.96 7.99 -32.75
CA GLY A 250 8.15 9.19 -32.98
C GLY A 250 8.94 10.48 -32.83
N ILE A 251 9.74 10.62 -31.76
CA ILE A 251 10.61 11.77 -31.55
C ILE A 251 11.68 11.91 -32.64
N LEU A 252 12.30 10.80 -33.06
CA LEU A 252 13.30 10.81 -34.13
C LEU A 252 12.68 11.20 -35.47
N VAL A 253 11.51 10.65 -35.80
CA VAL A 253 10.75 11.00 -37.01
C VAL A 253 10.43 12.48 -36.99
N TRP A 254 9.86 13.01 -35.91
CA TRP A 254 9.60 14.44 -35.74
C TRP A 254 10.88 15.29 -35.92
N GLY A 255 12.00 14.86 -35.33
CA GLY A 255 13.30 15.50 -35.47
C GLY A 255 13.78 15.59 -36.93
N LEU A 256 13.62 14.50 -37.69
CA LEU A 256 13.96 14.45 -39.12
C LEU A 256 13.05 15.34 -39.95
N PHE A 257 11.76 15.42 -39.63
CA PHE A 257 10.81 16.35 -40.26
C PHE A 257 11.15 17.82 -39.99
N GLY A 258 11.99 18.13 -39.00
CA GLY A 258 12.50 19.48 -38.77
C GLY A 258 13.34 20.02 -39.93
N ILE A 259 14.06 19.16 -40.67
CA ILE A 259 14.91 19.56 -41.81
C ILE A 259 14.10 20.21 -42.93
N PRO A 260 13.09 19.54 -43.54
CA PRO A 260 12.29 20.15 -44.60
C PRO A 260 11.44 21.32 -44.10
N LEU A 261 11.11 21.37 -42.80
CA LEU A 261 10.29 22.43 -42.19
C LEU A 261 11.12 23.59 -41.60
N GLY A 262 12.44 23.60 -41.83
CA GLY A 262 13.34 24.67 -41.40
C GLY A 262 13.42 24.90 -39.90
N PHE A 263 13.09 23.88 -39.08
CA PHE A 263 13.01 23.97 -37.62
C PHE A 263 12.14 25.13 -37.10
N SER A 264 11.06 25.43 -37.82
CA SER A 264 10.12 26.53 -37.50
C SER A 264 9.45 26.41 -36.13
N ASN A 265 8.90 27.53 -35.61
CA ASN A 265 8.16 27.53 -34.34
C ASN A 265 6.93 26.60 -34.40
N THR A 266 6.21 26.57 -35.53
CA THR A 266 5.06 25.65 -35.72
C THR A 266 5.48 24.19 -35.65
N TRP A 267 6.65 23.83 -36.19
CA TRP A 267 7.20 22.47 -36.07
C TRP A 267 7.50 22.09 -34.60
N GLN A 268 7.98 23.04 -33.80
CA GLN A 268 8.20 22.84 -32.35
C GLN A 268 6.88 22.71 -31.61
N LEU A 269 5.87 23.53 -31.96
CA LEU A 269 4.57 23.53 -31.31
C LEU A 269 3.83 22.18 -31.48
N TYR A 270 3.99 21.50 -32.61
CA TYR A 270 3.39 20.18 -32.82
C TYR A 270 3.89 19.13 -31.84
N VAL A 271 5.21 19.02 -31.64
CA VAL A 271 5.72 18.05 -30.65
C VAL A 271 5.34 18.49 -29.25
N ASN A 272 5.35 19.79 -28.98
CA ASN A 272 5.05 20.31 -27.65
C ASN A 272 3.60 19.98 -27.24
N THR A 273 2.66 20.19 -28.15
CA THR A 273 1.26 19.79 -27.98
C THR A 273 1.11 18.28 -27.81
N ALA A 274 1.81 17.47 -28.63
CA ALA A 274 1.78 16.02 -28.51
C ALA A 274 2.32 15.54 -27.15
N THR A 275 3.44 16.10 -26.69
CA THR A 275 4.02 15.78 -25.37
C THR A 275 3.14 16.29 -24.23
N ALA A 276 2.46 17.43 -24.38
CA ALA A 276 1.52 17.91 -23.38
C ALA A 276 0.34 16.94 -23.18
N ILE A 277 -0.22 16.41 -24.28
CA ILE A 277 -1.28 15.39 -24.21
C ILE A 277 -0.76 14.14 -23.50
N GLU A 278 0.41 13.65 -23.91
CA GLU A 278 1.06 12.48 -23.34
C GLU A 278 1.33 12.66 -21.85
N LEU A 279 2.04 13.72 -21.46
CA LEU A 279 2.35 14.05 -20.07
C LEU A 279 1.08 14.15 -19.21
N THR A 280 0.05 14.86 -19.68
CA THR A 280 -1.22 15.02 -18.95
C THR A 280 -1.87 13.67 -18.68
N PHE A 281 -1.98 12.86 -19.72
CA PHE A 281 -2.57 11.54 -19.65
C PHE A 281 -1.74 10.61 -18.76
N THR A 282 -0.46 10.43 -19.06
CA THR A 282 0.45 9.49 -18.40
C THR A 282 0.58 9.82 -16.92
N THR A 283 0.67 11.10 -16.54
CA THR A 283 0.80 11.52 -15.15
C THR A 283 -0.46 11.20 -14.34
N MET A 284 -1.65 11.56 -14.84
CA MET A 284 -2.92 11.32 -14.16
C MET A 284 -3.24 9.82 -14.11
N PHE A 285 -2.95 9.10 -15.19
CA PHE A 285 -3.10 7.66 -15.26
C PHE A 285 -2.20 6.96 -14.22
N LEU A 286 -0.92 7.34 -14.15
CA LEU A 286 0.01 6.78 -13.17
C LEU A 286 -0.42 7.05 -11.73
N GLN A 287 -0.94 8.25 -11.42
CA GLN A 287 -1.48 8.56 -10.10
C GLN A 287 -2.67 7.66 -9.73
N SER A 288 -3.60 7.46 -10.67
CA SER A 288 -4.76 6.58 -10.46
C SER A 288 -4.33 5.12 -10.19
N VAL A 289 -3.44 4.58 -11.03
CA VAL A 289 -2.93 3.20 -10.89
C VAL A 289 -2.15 3.03 -9.58
N ARG A 290 -1.33 4.02 -9.20
CA ARG A 290 -0.58 4.00 -7.92
C ARG A 290 -1.51 3.97 -6.72
N ARG A 291 -2.52 4.84 -6.68
CA ARG A 291 -3.51 4.90 -5.59
C ARG A 291 -4.23 3.56 -5.43
N GLN A 292 -4.68 2.97 -6.55
CA GLN A 292 -5.34 1.67 -6.54
C GLN A 292 -4.45 0.57 -5.96
N HIS A 293 -3.19 0.49 -6.40
CA HIS A 293 -2.24 -0.52 -5.92
C HIS A 293 -1.87 -0.33 -4.45
N GLU A 294 -1.73 0.92 -3.99
CA GLU A 294 -1.51 1.21 -2.57
C GLU A 294 -2.70 0.73 -1.72
N GLY A 295 -3.93 0.95 -2.20
CA GLY A 295 -5.15 0.44 -1.54
C GLY A 295 -5.20 -1.08 -1.45
N PHE A 296 -4.75 -1.79 -2.49
CA PHE A 296 -4.59 -3.26 -2.44
C PHE A 296 -3.56 -3.69 -1.39
N LEU A 297 -2.36 -3.08 -1.44
CA LEU A 297 -1.27 -3.39 -0.51
C LEU A 297 -1.70 -3.19 0.95
N GLN A 298 -2.38 -2.09 1.25
CA GLN A 298 -2.87 -1.79 2.61
C GLN A 298 -3.88 -2.84 3.10
N ARG A 299 -4.75 -3.37 2.22
CA ARG A 299 -5.67 -4.47 2.58
C ARG A 299 -4.91 -5.77 2.90
N CYS A 300 -3.89 -6.09 2.11
CA CYS A 300 -3.04 -7.26 2.36
C CYS A 300 -2.29 -7.13 3.69
N LEU A 301 -1.64 -5.98 3.93
CA LEU A 301 -0.92 -5.73 5.18
C LEU A 301 -1.83 -5.73 6.40
N ARG A 302 -3.04 -5.16 6.30
CA ARG A 302 -4.05 -5.23 7.38
C ARG A 302 -4.43 -6.67 7.69
N SER A 303 -4.58 -7.52 6.67
CA SER A 303 -4.92 -8.94 6.86
C SER A 303 -3.79 -9.67 7.60
N ILE A 304 -2.54 -9.40 7.24
CA ILE A 304 -1.34 -9.92 7.93
C ILE A 304 -1.32 -9.45 9.40
N ASP A 305 -1.59 -8.17 9.65
CA ASP A 305 -1.60 -7.60 11.00
C ASP A 305 -2.67 -8.23 11.89
N VAL A 306 -3.86 -8.53 11.36
CA VAL A 306 -4.94 -9.22 12.10
C VAL A 306 -4.50 -10.63 12.49
N VAL A 307 -3.94 -11.40 11.55
CA VAL A 307 -3.45 -12.75 11.84
C VAL A 307 -2.35 -12.72 12.90
N ASN A 308 -1.41 -11.78 12.81
CA ASN A 308 -0.35 -11.61 13.79
C ASN A 308 -0.87 -11.21 15.17
N ALA A 309 -1.88 -10.35 15.24
CA ALA A 309 -2.50 -9.93 16.50
C ALA A 309 -3.24 -11.08 17.20
N GLU A 310 -3.95 -11.92 16.43
CA GLU A 310 -4.63 -13.11 16.95
C GLU A 310 -3.61 -14.14 17.47
N LEU A 311 -2.55 -14.39 16.69
CA LEU A 311 -1.45 -15.25 17.09
C LEU A 311 -0.76 -14.75 18.37
N GLU A 312 -0.50 -13.46 18.47
CA GLU A 312 0.07 -12.84 19.68
C GLU A 312 -0.86 -13.06 20.88
N MET A 313 -2.16 -12.79 20.73
CA MET A 313 -3.14 -12.94 21.80
C MET A 313 -3.19 -14.38 22.33
N GLU A 314 -3.22 -15.38 21.44
CA GLU A 314 -3.30 -16.78 21.83
C GLU A 314 -2.03 -17.24 22.56
N LEU A 315 -0.85 -16.84 22.09
CA LEU A 315 0.41 -17.15 22.78
C LEU A 315 0.51 -16.48 24.14
N ARG A 316 0.02 -15.24 24.30
CA ARG A 316 -0.06 -14.59 25.61
C ARG A 316 -1.00 -15.32 26.56
N ARG A 317 -2.12 -15.87 26.05
CA ARG A 317 -3.03 -16.71 26.83
C ARG A 317 -2.34 -17.97 27.32
N MET A 318 -1.58 -18.65 26.46
CA MET A 318 -0.87 -19.89 26.81
C MET A 318 0.33 -19.68 27.74
N THR A 319 1.05 -18.58 27.59
CA THR A 319 2.32 -18.33 28.32
C THR A 319 2.14 -17.44 29.55
N GLY A 320 1.03 -16.71 29.65
CA GLY A 320 0.81 -15.67 30.67
C GLY A 320 1.69 -14.42 30.46
N ASP A 321 2.35 -14.29 29.31
CA ASP A 321 3.31 -13.21 29.05
C ASP A 321 2.61 -11.88 28.75
N LEU A 322 2.73 -10.92 29.67
CA LEU A 322 2.20 -9.56 29.54
C LEU A 322 3.25 -8.52 29.18
N THR A 323 4.49 -8.95 28.88
CA THR A 323 5.54 -7.99 28.51
C THR A 323 5.20 -7.29 27.19
N PRO A 324 5.37 -5.96 27.09
CA PRO A 324 5.12 -5.23 25.87
C PRO A 324 6.03 -5.66 24.71
N ASN A 325 5.52 -5.54 23.49
CA ASN A 325 6.30 -5.86 22.28
C ASN A 325 7.53 -4.93 22.18
N PRO A 326 8.71 -5.44 21.75
CA PRO A 326 9.93 -4.67 21.69
C PRO A 326 9.84 -3.57 20.64
N VAL A 327 10.55 -2.47 20.88
CA VAL A 327 10.61 -1.37 19.93
C VAL A 327 11.61 -1.69 18.83
N VAL A 328 11.13 -1.81 17.59
CA VAL A 328 11.99 -2.00 16.40
C VAL A 328 12.17 -0.65 15.71
N SER A 329 13.42 -0.31 15.39
CA SER A 329 13.76 0.90 14.64
C SER A 329 14.38 0.56 13.30
N SER A 330 13.98 1.29 12.26
CA SER A 330 14.73 1.33 11.01
C SER A 330 15.97 2.21 11.15
N THR A 331 17.09 1.73 10.62
CA THR A 331 18.35 2.48 10.58
C THR A 331 18.47 3.15 9.22
N PRO A 332 18.73 4.47 9.15
CA PRO A 332 18.86 5.15 7.88
C PRO A 332 20.11 4.66 7.14
N PRO A 333 20.09 4.58 5.80
CA PRO A 333 21.27 4.24 5.01
C PRO A 333 22.37 5.30 5.20
N LYS A 334 23.63 4.89 5.02
CA LYS A 334 24.76 5.83 5.01
C LYS A 334 24.72 6.63 3.71
N LEU A 335 24.41 7.92 3.82
CA LEU A 335 24.26 8.81 2.66
C LEU A 335 25.54 9.56 2.34
N SER A 336 25.85 9.64 1.05
CA SER A 336 26.83 10.58 0.51
C SER A 336 26.33 12.03 0.64
N ARG A 337 27.24 12.99 0.41
CA ARG A 337 26.89 14.42 0.43
C ARG A 337 25.89 14.78 -0.68
N VAL A 338 26.00 14.14 -1.85
CA VAL A 338 25.11 14.37 -3.00
C VAL A 338 23.72 13.82 -2.70
N GLU A 339 23.63 12.58 -2.22
CA GLU A 339 22.35 11.97 -1.83
C GLU A 339 21.63 12.77 -0.74
N ARG A 340 22.37 13.30 0.23
CA ARG A 340 21.79 14.19 1.25
C ARG A 340 21.22 15.47 0.63
N ALA A 341 21.87 16.05 -0.37
CA ALA A 341 21.35 17.23 -1.06
C ALA A 341 20.07 16.91 -1.85
N ILE A 342 20.04 15.74 -2.50
CA ILE A 342 18.85 15.23 -3.20
C ILE A 342 17.67 15.05 -2.22
N ASP A 343 17.91 14.45 -1.05
CA ASP A 343 16.85 14.27 -0.04
C ASP A 343 16.33 15.60 0.51
N VAL A 344 17.21 16.58 0.72
CA VAL A 344 16.82 17.94 1.13
C VAL A 344 15.93 18.57 0.06
N TYR A 345 16.31 18.47 -1.22
CA TYR A 345 15.50 18.96 -2.32
C TYR A 345 14.13 18.26 -2.37
N ALA A 346 14.10 16.92 -2.31
CA ALA A 346 12.87 16.13 -2.30
C ALA A 346 11.94 16.48 -1.11
N PHE A 347 12.52 16.76 0.07
CA PHE A 347 11.78 17.21 1.24
C PHE A 347 11.20 18.62 1.08
N VAL A 348 11.91 19.53 0.40
CA VAL A 348 11.42 20.87 0.09
C VAL A 348 10.25 20.77 -0.89
N VAL A 349 10.46 20.08 -2.02
CA VAL A 349 9.47 19.93 -3.09
C VAL A 349 8.22 19.22 -2.58
N GLY A 350 8.34 18.03 -1.98
CA GLY A 350 7.20 17.28 -1.43
C GLY A 350 6.57 17.88 -0.16
N GLY A 351 7.18 18.93 0.40
CA GLY A 351 6.77 19.56 1.65
C GLY A 351 5.82 20.75 1.46
N SER A 352 5.32 21.29 2.58
CA SER A 352 4.49 22.50 2.56
C SER A 352 5.24 23.75 2.08
N VAL A 353 6.58 23.73 2.14
CA VAL A 353 7.41 24.84 1.65
C VAL A 353 7.47 24.84 0.13
N GLY A 354 7.59 23.68 -0.53
CA GLY A 354 7.47 23.56 -1.98
C GLY A 354 6.16 24.17 -2.47
N VAL A 355 5.05 23.75 -1.88
CA VAL A 355 3.70 24.28 -2.20
C VAL A 355 3.61 25.80 -2.01
N PHE A 356 4.21 26.34 -0.96
CA PHE A 356 4.25 27.77 -0.73
C PHE A 356 5.08 28.49 -1.81
N ILE A 357 6.24 27.94 -2.19
CA ILE A 357 7.07 28.46 -3.29
C ILE A 357 6.28 28.43 -4.59
N SER A 358 5.62 27.32 -4.92
CA SER A 358 4.75 27.17 -6.08
C SER A 358 3.65 28.23 -6.11
N ALA A 359 2.98 28.47 -4.98
CA ALA A 359 1.95 29.49 -4.87
C ALA A 359 2.52 30.90 -5.09
N CYS A 360 3.71 31.20 -4.56
CA CYS A 360 4.38 32.48 -4.80
C CYS A 360 4.72 32.66 -6.28
N VAL A 361 5.23 31.62 -6.94
CA VAL A 361 5.55 31.66 -8.38
C VAL A 361 4.28 31.86 -9.21
N ALA A 362 3.18 31.16 -8.89
CA ALA A 362 1.91 31.32 -9.59
C ALA A 362 1.36 32.76 -9.43
N VAL A 363 1.42 33.33 -8.23
CA VAL A 363 1.00 34.72 -7.99
C VAL A 363 1.89 35.69 -8.75
N ALA A 364 3.21 35.49 -8.76
CA ALA A 364 4.14 36.32 -9.51
C ALA A 364 3.86 36.26 -11.01
N TRP A 365 3.68 35.07 -11.58
CA TRP A 365 3.32 34.88 -12.99
C TRP A 365 2.01 35.59 -13.36
N LEU A 366 0.95 35.41 -12.56
CA LEU A 366 -0.32 36.11 -12.77
C LEU A 366 -0.17 37.63 -12.71
N SER A 367 0.63 38.14 -11.77
CA SER A 367 0.84 39.59 -11.60
C SER A 367 1.55 40.24 -12.78
N VAL A 368 2.44 39.50 -13.46
CA VAL A 368 3.17 39.98 -14.64
C VAL A 368 2.30 39.95 -15.90
N GLY A 369 1.19 39.19 -15.90
CA GLY A 369 0.30 39.03 -17.06
C GLY A 369 -0.26 40.34 -17.59
N HIS A 370 -0.67 41.26 -16.71
CA HIS A 370 -1.14 42.58 -17.12
C HIS A 370 -0.05 43.40 -17.83
N VAL A 371 1.22 43.27 -17.40
CA VAL A 371 2.36 44.00 -18.01
C VAL A 371 2.70 43.43 -19.39
N MET A 372 2.56 42.12 -19.57
CA MET A 372 2.83 41.42 -20.83
C MET A 372 1.61 41.29 -21.75
N GLY A 373 0.47 41.86 -21.37
CA GLY A 373 -0.76 41.83 -22.18
C GLY A 373 -1.36 40.43 -22.37
N PHE A 374 -1.01 39.46 -21.52
CA PHE A 374 -1.43 38.05 -21.61
C PHE A 374 -1.15 37.41 -22.99
N ASP A 375 -0.03 37.80 -23.61
CA ASP A 375 0.39 37.29 -24.92
C ASP A 375 0.98 35.86 -24.86
N ALA A 376 1.37 35.31 -26.01
CA ALA A 376 1.95 33.97 -26.09
C ALA A 376 3.26 33.84 -25.30
N ASN A 377 4.05 34.91 -25.15
CA ASN A 377 5.28 34.89 -24.34
C ASN A 377 4.96 34.78 -22.85
N TRP A 378 3.91 35.44 -22.38
CA TRP A 378 3.47 35.33 -20.99
C TRP A 378 3.05 33.89 -20.62
N TRP A 379 2.34 33.22 -21.53
CA TRP A 379 1.99 31.81 -21.44
C TRP A 379 3.24 30.92 -21.41
N LEU A 380 4.19 31.12 -22.34
CA LEU A 380 5.40 30.31 -22.45
C LEU A 380 6.35 30.36 -21.25
N ILE A 381 6.36 31.46 -20.48
CA ILE A 381 7.20 31.61 -19.28
C ILE A 381 6.84 30.57 -18.22
N ILE A 382 5.54 30.37 -17.94
CA ILE A 382 5.14 29.40 -16.91
C ILE A 382 5.49 27.98 -17.35
N GLY A 383 5.22 27.64 -18.62
CA GLY A 383 5.55 26.35 -19.20
C GLY A 383 7.05 26.04 -19.12
N THR A 384 7.90 27.03 -19.41
CA THR A 384 9.36 26.90 -19.30
C THR A 384 9.80 26.67 -17.85
N TYR A 385 9.25 27.42 -16.90
CA TYR A 385 9.55 27.20 -15.47
C TYR A 385 9.15 25.79 -15.03
N THR A 386 7.91 25.38 -15.31
CA THR A 386 7.38 24.09 -14.88
C THR A 386 8.09 22.92 -15.54
N GLY A 387 8.42 23.02 -16.84
CA GLY A 387 9.13 21.97 -17.57
C GLY A 387 10.58 21.78 -17.08
N LEU A 388 11.30 22.87 -16.82
CA LEU A 388 12.66 22.80 -16.27
C LEU A 388 12.68 22.17 -14.87
N VAL A 389 11.72 22.51 -14.02
CA VAL A 389 11.61 21.92 -12.67
C VAL A 389 11.14 20.46 -12.75
N GLY A 390 10.12 20.16 -13.55
CA GLY A 390 9.59 18.81 -13.76
C GLY A 390 10.65 17.84 -14.27
N PHE A 391 11.51 18.29 -15.18
CA PHE A 391 12.66 17.51 -15.64
C PHE A 391 13.60 17.14 -14.50
N VAL A 392 13.96 18.07 -13.61
CA VAL A 392 14.81 17.77 -12.43
C VAL A 392 14.08 16.83 -11.46
N ASP A 393 12.80 17.11 -11.20
CA ASP A 393 11.95 16.32 -10.31
C ASP A 393 11.87 14.85 -10.75
N GLY A 394 11.78 14.57 -12.05
CA GLY A 394 11.77 13.21 -12.59
C GLY A 394 12.98 12.38 -12.16
N PHE A 395 14.20 12.95 -12.26
CA PHE A 395 15.43 12.27 -11.84
C PHE A 395 15.54 12.15 -10.32
N VAL A 396 15.19 13.21 -9.59
CA VAL A 396 15.21 13.20 -8.11
C VAL A 396 14.23 12.15 -7.58
N LEU A 397 12.99 12.13 -8.10
CA LEU A 397 11.95 11.18 -7.72
C LEU A 397 12.43 9.75 -7.95
N ARG A 398 13.06 9.48 -9.11
CA ARG A 398 13.59 8.15 -9.43
C ARG A 398 14.75 7.73 -8.52
N ASN A 399 15.68 8.63 -8.22
CA ASN A 399 16.79 8.37 -7.29
C ASN A 399 16.27 8.04 -5.89
N VAL A 400 15.39 8.88 -5.36
CA VAL A 400 14.78 8.70 -4.04
C VAL A 400 13.99 7.39 -3.98
N HIS A 401 13.19 7.09 -5.01
CA HIS A 401 12.40 5.86 -5.08
C HIS A 401 13.25 4.58 -5.05
N SER A 402 14.37 4.57 -5.78
CA SER A 402 15.30 3.44 -5.80
C SER A 402 15.86 3.16 -4.40
N ARG A 403 16.27 4.22 -3.70
CA ARG A 403 16.81 4.13 -2.33
C ARG A 403 15.76 3.71 -1.30
N GLU A 404 14.55 4.23 -1.40
CA GLU A 404 13.42 3.83 -0.55
C GLU A 404 13.07 2.35 -0.72
N THR A 405 13.02 1.88 -1.97
CA THR A 405 12.73 0.46 -2.26
C THR A 405 13.83 -0.45 -1.70
N ALA A 406 15.10 -0.11 -1.92
CA ALA A 406 16.22 -0.87 -1.36
C ALA A 406 16.16 -0.95 0.18
N MET A 407 15.75 0.13 0.84
CA MET A 407 15.57 0.13 2.30
C MET A 407 14.39 -0.75 2.74
N ALA A 408 13.25 -0.68 2.04
CA ALA A 408 12.11 -1.55 2.32
C ALA A 408 12.49 -3.03 2.16
N ASP A 409 13.27 -3.38 1.13
CA ASP A 409 13.75 -4.76 0.89
C ASP A 409 14.66 -5.27 2.03
N VAL A 410 15.53 -4.43 2.60
CA VAL A 410 16.34 -4.81 3.78
C VAL A 410 15.46 -5.17 4.97
N HIS A 411 14.46 -4.35 5.25
CA HIS A 411 13.53 -4.61 6.37
C HIS A 411 12.62 -5.81 6.09
N PHE A 412 12.21 -6.00 4.85
CA PHE A 412 11.49 -7.18 4.42
C PHE A 412 12.33 -8.45 4.62
N GLY A 413 13.61 -8.44 4.24
CA GLY A 413 14.53 -9.55 4.49
C GLY A 413 14.64 -9.91 5.98
N ARG A 414 14.75 -8.90 6.87
CA ARG A 414 14.73 -9.12 8.33
C ARG A 414 13.41 -9.72 8.82
N MET A 415 12.28 -9.32 8.24
CA MET A 415 10.98 -9.91 8.57
C MET A 415 10.92 -11.38 8.14
N LEU A 416 11.38 -11.71 6.94
CA LEU A 416 11.44 -13.10 6.47
C LEU A 416 12.36 -13.96 7.35
N GLU A 417 13.49 -13.43 7.78
CA GLU A 417 14.39 -14.12 8.72
C GLU A 417 13.69 -14.45 10.04
N ALA A 418 12.88 -13.54 10.57
CA ALA A 418 12.08 -13.81 11.76
C ALA A 418 11.08 -14.96 11.51
N ASP A 419 10.47 -15.02 10.32
CA ASP A 419 9.51 -16.07 9.97
C ASP A 419 10.18 -17.44 9.86
N TRP A 420 11.39 -17.49 9.30
CA TRP A 420 12.19 -18.72 9.26
C TRP A 420 12.50 -19.28 10.64
N ARG A 421 12.80 -18.40 11.61
CA ARG A 421 13.03 -18.83 13.00
C ARG A 421 11.75 -19.42 13.61
N LEU A 422 10.59 -18.80 13.36
CA LEU A 422 9.30 -19.31 13.83
C LEU A 422 8.96 -20.67 13.22
N TYR A 423 9.23 -20.85 11.91
CA TYR A 423 9.06 -22.12 11.22
C TYR A 423 9.93 -23.22 11.84
N GLY A 424 11.20 -22.92 12.11
CA GLY A 424 12.12 -23.86 12.77
C GLY A 424 11.68 -24.26 14.18
N LEU A 425 11.17 -23.30 14.97
CA LEU A 425 10.63 -23.59 16.31
C LEU A 425 9.39 -24.50 16.24
N LEU A 426 8.52 -24.25 15.27
CA LEU A 426 7.26 -24.97 15.10
C LEU A 426 7.36 -26.23 14.26
N ASP A 427 8.51 -26.55 13.65
CA ASP A 427 8.70 -27.69 12.74
C ASP A 427 7.74 -27.68 11.54
N ILE A 428 7.48 -26.48 11.02
CA ILE A 428 6.69 -26.30 9.80
C ILE A 428 7.62 -26.61 8.62
N PRO A 429 7.25 -27.50 7.69
CA PRO A 429 8.07 -27.75 6.52
C PRO A 429 8.29 -26.43 5.81
N LEU A 430 9.55 -26.04 5.66
CA LEU A 430 9.92 -24.97 4.75
C LEU A 430 9.50 -25.47 3.36
N ALA A 431 8.69 -24.68 2.64
CA ALA A 431 8.61 -24.89 1.21
C ALA A 431 10.03 -24.77 0.68
N ASP A 432 10.43 -25.69 -0.19
CA ASP A 432 11.75 -25.60 -0.81
C ASP A 432 11.71 -24.35 -1.70
N ASP A 433 12.19 -23.21 -1.18
CA ASP A 433 12.26 -21.95 -1.91
C ASP A 433 13.15 -22.06 -3.17
N GLY A 434 13.80 -23.22 -3.35
CA GLY A 434 14.67 -23.56 -4.47
C GLY A 434 14.00 -24.01 -5.76
N GLU A 435 12.71 -24.36 -5.79
CA GLU A 435 12.10 -24.98 -7.00
C GLU A 435 11.08 -24.13 -7.78
N ALA A 436 10.88 -22.85 -7.44
CA ALA A 436 9.88 -22.01 -8.11
C ALA A 436 10.42 -20.71 -8.74
N VAL A 437 11.63 -20.73 -9.29
CA VAL A 437 11.96 -19.86 -10.43
C VAL A 437 12.75 -20.72 -11.40
N GLY A 438 12.05 -21.42 -12.29
CA GLY A 438 12.71 -21.97 -13.47
C GLY A 438 13.61 -20.89 -14.07
N GLU A 439 14.82 -21.27 -14.48
CA GLU A 439 15.81 -20.42 -15.16
C GLU A 439 15.28 -19.92 -16.53
N GLY A 440 14.10 -19.32 -16.54
CA GLY A 440 13.56 -18.56 -17.64
C GLY A 440 14.51 -17.39 -17.84
N LYS A 441 15.17 -17.37 -18.99
CA LYS A 441 16.02 -16.25 -19.41
C LYS A 441 15.20 -14.97 -19.22
N VAL A 442 15.66 -14.09 -18.33
CA VAL A 442 15.03 -12.78 -18.10
C VAL A 442 14.83 -12.13 -19.48
N PRO A 443 13.59 -11.73 -19.83
CA PRO A 443 13.31 -11.23 -21.17
C PRO A 443 14.16 -9.99 -21.45
N LEU A 444 14.58 -9.83 -22.71
CA LEU A 444 15.45 -8.72 -23.14
C LEU A 444 14.87 -7.35 -22.74
N SER A 445 13.56 -7.20 -22.82
CA SER A 445 12.83 -6.00 -22.39
C SER A 445 13.06 -5.65 -20.92
N ALA A 446 13.02 -6.65 -20.03
CA ALA A 446 13.27 -6.44 -18.61
C ALA A 446 14.73 -6.08 -18.33
N LYS A 447 15.69 -6.64 -19.08
CA LYS A 447 17.11 -6.28 -18.96
C LYS A 447 17.38 -4.84 -19.39
N ILE A 448 16.87 -4.44 -20.55
CA ILE A 448 17.03 -3.08 -21.09
C ILE A 448 16.38 -2.06 -20.16
N SER A 449 15.13 -2.31 -19.76
CA SER A 449 14.43 -1.42 -18.82
C SER A 449 15.12 -1.34 -17.47
N GLY A 450 15.64 -2.47 -16.96
CA GLY A 450 16.44 -2.51 -15.73
C GLY A 450 17.71 -1.66 -15.83
N ALA A 451 18.44 -1.74 -16.93
CA ALA A 451 19.66 -0.95 -17.16
C ALA A 451 19.37 0.56 -17.25
N ILE A 452 18.34 0.95 -18.02
CA ILE A 452 17.90 2.35 -18.12
C ILE A 452 17.43 2.86 -16.75
N GLY A 453 16.58 2.08 -16.08
CA GLY A 453 16.03 2.40 -14.77
C GLY A 453 17.12 2.56 -13.70
N TRP A 454 18.18 1.75 -13.77
CA TRP A 454 19.35 1.88 -12.91
C TRP A 454 20.09 3.18 -13.20
N GLY A 455 20.40 3.47 -14.47
CA GLY A 455 21.13 4.68 -14.87
C GLY A 455 20.45 5.98 -14.41
N VAL A 456 19.14 6.12 -14.67
CA VAL A 456 18.33 7.28 -14.27
C VAL A 456 18.20 7.41 -12.74
N SER A 457 18.29 6.29 -12.01
CA SER A 457 18.22 6.30 -10.55
C SER A 457 19.53 6.66 -9.86
N THR A 458 20.64 6.83 -10.58
CA THR A 458 21.92 7.18 -9.96
C THR A 458 21.93 8.63 -9.45
N PRO A 459 22.64 8.94 -8.35
CA PRO A 459 22.75 10.32 -7.86
C PRO A 459 23.35 11.28 -8.91
N TRP A 460 24.24 10.76 -9.75
CA TRP A 460 24.86 11.52 -10.83
C TRP A 460 23.89 11.86 -11.96
N ALA A 461 22.84 11.08 -12.18
CA ALA A 461 21.79 11.44 -13.13
C ALA A 461 21.01 12.68 -12.66
N SER A 462 20.70 12.78 -11.35
CA SER A 462 20.08 13.99 -10.77
C SER A 462 21.00 15.22 -10.82
N VAL A 463 22.31 15.04 -10.65
CA VAL A 463 23.28 16.14 -10.84
C VAL A 463 23.35 16.54 -12.32
N GLY A 464 23.38 15.55 -13.20
CA GLY A 464 23.38 15.75 -14.65
C GLY A 464 22.16 16.53 -15.11
N SER A 465 20.96 16.25 -14.59
CA SER A 465 19.75 16.98 -14.96
C SER A 465 19.80 18.45 -14.56
N VAL A 466 20.33 18.78 -13.38
CA VAL A 466 20.56 20.17 -12.96
C VAL A 466 21.56 20.87 -13.87
N LEU A 467 22.66 20.21 -14.24
CA LEU A 467 23.65 20.75 -15.17
C LEU A 467 23.05 20.99 -16.56
N SER A 468 22.19 20.08 -17.04
CA SER A 468 21.45 20.25 -18.29
C SER A 468 20.52 21.46 -18.23
N VAL A 469 19.78 21.66 -17.14
CA VAL A 469 18.93 22.85 -16.95
C VAL A 469 19.77 24.13 -16.97
N VAL A 470 20.91 24.16 -16.27
CA VAL A 470 21.81 25.32 -16.29
C VAL A 470 22.31 25.60 -17.71
N ALA A 471 22.70 24.57 -18.47
CA ALA A 471 23.13 24.73 -19.85
C ALA A 471 22.01 25.29 -20.75
N LEU A 472 20.78 24.79 -20.60
CA LEU A 472 19.60 25.30 -21.32
C LEU A 472 19.33 26.77 -20.98
N LEU A 473 19.39 27.14 -19.70
CA LEU A 473 19.20 28.52 -19.24
C LEU A 473 20.28 29.47 -19.78
N VAL A 474 21.53 29.02 -19.86
CA VAL A 474 22.63 29.79 -20.46
C VAL A 474 22.37 29.99 -21.96
N ALA A 475 21.95 28.95 -22.67
CA ALA A 475 21.62 29.03 -24.10
C ALA A 475 20.44 29.98 -24.35
N ALA A 476 19.35 29.84 -23.59
CA ALA A 476 18.19 30.73 -23.69
C ALA A 476 18.52 32.18 -23.36
N SER A 477 19.39 32.42 -22.37
CA SER A 477 19.88 33.75 -22.03
C SER A 477 20.73 34.35 -23.14
N ALA A 478 21.59 33.55 -23.79
CA ALA A 478 22.35 33.97 -24.97
C ALA A 478 21.42 34.33 -26.15
N MET A 479 20.30 33.62 -26.28
CA MET A 479 19.22 33.91 -27.23
C MET A 479 18.28 35.03 -26.77
N ARG A 480 18.59 35.74 -25.66
CA ARG A 480 17.80 36.84 -25.10
C ARG A 480 16.33 36.48 -24.82
N TRP A 481 16.07 35.23 -24.43
CA TRP A 481 14.72 34.77 -24.09
C TRP A 481 13.68 34.95 -25.22
N THR A 482 14.12 34.87 -26.47
CA THR A 482 13.21 34.76 -27.62
C THR A 482 12.30 33.54 -27.48
N GLU A 483 11.18 33.53 -28.21
CA GLU A 483 10.27 32.37 -28.27
C GLU A 483 11.04 31.06 -28.54
N THR A 484 11.99 31.09 -29.48
CA THR A 484 12.87 29.94 -29.77
C THR A 484 13.76 29.57 -28.58
N GLY A 485 14.30 30.54 -27.84
CA GLY A 485 15.10 30.28 -26.63
C GLY A 485 14.29 29.66 -25.49
N GLN A 486 13.02 30.06 -25.35
CA GLN A 486 12.10 29.47 -24.37
C GLN A 486 11.65 28.06 -24.78
N LEU A 487 11.28 27.88 -26.05
CA LEU A 487 10.93 26.56 -26.60
C LEU A 487 12.11 25.57 -26.57
N LEU A 488 13.35 26.06 -26.69
CA LEU A 488 14.57 25.25 -26.50
C LEU A 488 14.70 24.73 -25.06
N CYS A 489 14.25 25.49 -24.05
CA CYS A 489 14.21 25.00 -22.68
C CYS A 489 13.07 24.00 -22.47
N ASN A 490 11.92 24.26 -23.10
CA ASN A 490 10.69 23.51 -22.85
C ASN A 490 10.64 22.16 -23.59
N THR A 491 10.87 22.16 -24.90
CA THR A 491 10.65 20.98 -25.75
C THR A 491 11.52 19.79 -25.34
N PRO A 492 12.85 19.93 -25.15
CA PRO A 492 13.68 18.81 -24.75
C PRO A 492 13.31 18.29 -23.35
N THR A 493 13.00 19.19 -22.41
CA THR A 493 12.66 18.78 -21.04
C THR A 493 11.35 18.00 -20.98
N MET A 494 10.31 18.43 -21.68
CA MET A 494 9.05 17.70 -21.80
C MET A 494 9.20 16.33 -22.46
N ILE A 495 10.00 16.23 -23.54
CA ILE A 495 10.27 14.94 -24.20
C ILE A 495 10.94 13.96 -23.23
N PHE A 496 11.91 14.42 -22.44
CA PHE A 496 12.56 13.56 -21.47
C PHE A 496 11.64 13.23 -20.29
N GLU A 497 10.83 14.18 -19.82
CA GLU A 497 9.85 13.94 -18.76
C GLU A 497 8.83 12.87 -19.15
N GLY A 498 8.26 12.95 -20.37
CA GLY A 498 7.34 11.95 -20.90
C GLY A 498 7.96 10.56 -20.96
N PHE A 499 9.20 10.48 -21.45
CA PHE A 499 9.97 9.24 -21.43
C PHE A 499 10.17 8.69 -20.01
N LEU A 500 10.49 9.55 -19.04
CA LEU A 500 10.69 9.13 -17.65
C LEU A 500 9.39 8.63 -17.01
N LEU A 501 8.24 9.22 -17.35
CA LEU A 501 6.93 8.76 -16.86
C LEU A 501 6.54 7.39 -17.43
N LEU A 502 6.76 7.15 -18.73
CA LEU A 502 6.56 5.82 -19.33
C LEU A 502 7.45 4.76 -18.66
N MET A 503 8.72 5.09 -18.42
CA MET A 503 9.64 4.25 -17.66
C MET A 503 9.17 4.00 -16.22
N LEU A 504 8.54 5.00 -15.60
CA LEU A 504 8.00 4.91 -14.25
C LEU A 504 6.78 3.98 -14.19
N ILE A 505 5.91 3.99 -15.22
CA ILE A 505 4.82 3.01 -15.38
C ILE A 505 5.37 1.60 -15.49
N GLN A 506 6.36 1.37 -16.38
CA GLN A 506 6.97 0.05 -16.54
C GLN A 506 7.58 -0.47 -15.22
N ALA A 507 8.37 0.39 -14.55
CA ALA A 507 8.98 0.04 -13.28
C ALA A 507 7.94 -0.26 -12.21
N HIS A 508 6.83 0.50 -12.18
CA HIS A 508 5.72 0.28 -11.25
C HIS A 508 5.02 -1.05 -11.52
N ASN A 509 4.71 -1.38 -12.77
CA ASN A 509 4.05 -2.65 -13.12
C ASN A 509 4.90 -3.86 -12.70
N THR A 510 6.20 -3.80 -12.96
CA THR A 510 7.14 -4.86 -12.59
C THR A 510 7.23 -5.01 -11.07
N ALA A 511 7.34 -3.88 -10.36
CA ALA A 511 7.40 -3.87 -8.91
C ALA A 511 6.08 -4.31 -8.26
N ASP A 512 4.93 -3.98 -8.84
CA ASP A 512 3.63 -4.36 -8.31
C ASP A 512 3.40 -5.87 -8.40
N HIS A 513 3.62 -6.47 -9.58
CA HIS A 513 3.49 -7.91 -9.76
C HIS A 513 4.39 -8.68 -8.78
N GLY A 514 5.66 -8.27 -8.65
CA GLY A 514 6.58 -8.86 -7.68
C GLY A 514 6.15 -8.66 -6.22
N ARG A 515 5.60 -7.49 -5.87
CA ARG A 515 5.12 -7.21 -4.50
C ARG A 515 3.88 -8.04 -4.15
N ARG A 516 2.91 -8.19 -5.05
CA ARG A 516 1.69 -8.98 -4.77
C ARG A 516 2.05 -10.42 -4.40
N MET A 517 2.92 -11.06 -5.19
CA MET A 517 3.40 -12.41 -4.90
C MET A 517 4.14 -12.49 -3.57
N LYS A 518 5.06 -11.54 -3.30
CA LYS A 518 5.81 -11.48 -2.03
C LYS A 518 4.88 -11.36 -0.81
N TRP A 519 3.87 -10.49 -0.87
CA TRP A 519 2.97 -10.27 0.26
C TRP A 519 1.94 -11.38 0.45
N ALA A 520 1.45 -11.96 -0.64
CA ALA A 520 0.59 -13.15 -0.61
C ALA A 520 1.32 -14.32 0.06
N ASP A 521 2.59 -14.52 -0.29
CA ASP A 521 3.44 -15.54 0.33
C ASP A 521 3.64 -15.28 1.84
N VAL A 522 3.97 -14.04 2.25
CA VAL A 522 4.06 -13.68 3.67
C VAL A 522 2.75 -13.97 4.42
N LEU A 523 1.61 -13.62 3.86
CA LEU A 523 0.30 -13.94 4.45
C LEU A 523 0.12 -15.46 4.59
N GLY A 524 0.46 -16.23 3.55
CA GLY A 524 0.48 -17.69 3.59
C GLY A 524 1.32 -18.23 4.74
N ARG A 525 2.52 -17.65 4.95
CA ARG A 525 3.41 -18.03 6.06
C ARG A 525 2.81 -17.74 7.43
N ARG A 526 2.23 -16.56 7.61
CA ARG A 526 1.56 -16.20 8.88
C ARG A 526 0.40 -17.12 9.21
N LEU A 527 -0.41 -17.46 8.20
CA LEU A 527 -1.52 -18.39 8.36
C LEU A 527 -1.05 -19.80 8.71
N ALA A 528 0.09 -20.26 8.19
CA ALA A 528 0.65 -21.56 8.56
C ALA A 528 1.09 -21.60 10.04
N ILE A 529 1.73 -20.54 10.52
CA ILE A 529 2.13 -20.39 11.93
C ILE A 529 0.90 -20.36 12.84
N GLU A 530 -0.09 -19.54 12.50
CA GLU A 530 -1.32 -19.41 13.30
C GLU A 530 -2.06 -20.74 13.42
N ARG A 531 -2.21 -21.50 12.31
CA ARG A 531 -2.86 -22.82 12.34
C ARG A 531 -2.21 -23.79 13.32
N ARG A 532 -0.88 -23.82 13.41
CA ARG A 532 -0.13 -24.69 14.35
C ARG A 532 -0.41 -24.29 15.80
N VAL A 533 -0.45 -23.00 16.09
CA VAL A 533 -0.71 -22.49 17.44
C VAL A 533 -2.18 -22.71 17.84
N ALA A 534 -3.13 -22.41 16.96
CA ALA A 534 -4.55 -22.60 17.22
C ALA A 534 -4.91 -24.08 17.45
N ALA A 535 -4.33 -25.01 16.68
CA ALA A 535 -4.57 -26.44 16.87
C ALA A 535 -4.05 -26.97 18.23
N ALA A 536 -3.01 -26.33 18.77
CA ALA A 536 -2.50 -26.65 20.09
C ALA A 536 -3.37 -26.08 21.21
N ALA A 537 -3.91 -24.87 21.03
CA ALA A 537 -4.86 -24.25 21.94
C ALA A 537 -6.10 -25.11 22.15
N ALA A 538 -6.73 -25.53 21.05
CA ALA A 538 -8.03 -26.20 21.07
C ALA A 538 -8.03 -27.51 21.86
N GLY A 539 -6.95 -28.29 21.81
CA GLY A 539 -6.88 -29.52 22.60
C GLY A 539 -5.97 -29.43 23.82
N ALA A 540 -5.62 -28.22 24.28
CA ALA A 540 -5.28 -28.03 25.70
C ALA A 540 -6.56 -28.11 26.55
N GLU A 541 -7.67 -27.53 26.06
CA GLU A 541 -8.98 -27.59 26.71
C GLU A 541 -9.50 -29.04 26.82
N GLU A 542 -9.42 -29.85 25.75
CA GLU A 542 -9.85 -31.28 25.80
C GLU A 542 -9.08 -32.13 26.82
N GLY A 543 -7.77 -31.89 26.99
CA GLY A 543 -6.95 -32.65 27.93
C GLY A 543 -7.16 -32.26 29.38
N GLU A 544 -7.60 -31.03 29.64
CA GLU A 544 -7.95 -30.54 30.96
C GLU A 544 -9.27 -31.19 31.45
N TRP A 545 -10.25 -31.38 30.54
CA TRP A 545 -11.47 -32.14 30.82
C TRP A 545 -11.20 -33.63 31.05
N GLU A 546 -10.25 -34.24 30.35
CA GLU A 546 -9.86 -35.64 30.60
C GLU A 546 -9.13 -35.81 31.94
N LEU A 547 -8.27 -34.87 32.33
CA LEU A 547 -7.61 -34.88 33.65
C LEU A 547 -8.60 -34.63 34.79
N LEU A 548 -9.51 -33.67 34.65
CA LEU A 548 -10.59 -33.46 35.61
C LEU A 548 -11.51 -34.69 35.72
N ALA A 549 -11.82 -35.34 34.60
CA ALA A 549 -12.57 -36.59 34.61
C ALA A 549 -11.80 -37.73 35.28
N PHE A 550 -10.48 -37.81 35.10
CA PHE A 550 -9.63 -38.81 35.76
C PHE A 550 -9.47 -38.54 37.27
N ASP A 551 -9.26 -37.30 37.69
CA ASP A 551 -9.15 -36.94 39.12
C ASP A 551 -10.46 -37.22 39.87
N ILE A 552 -11.62 -36.95 39.25
CA ILE A 552 -12.94 -37.33 39.81
C ILE A 552 -13.10 -38.86 39.94
N ILE A 553 -12.47 -39.64 39.05
CA ILE A 553 -12.51 -41.11 39.08
C ILE A 553 -11.52 -41.67 40.13
N ASP A 554 -10.36 -41.03 40.33
CA ASP A 554 -9.32 -41.49 41.26
C ASP A 554 -9.62 -41.09 42.72
N GLU A 555 -10.29 -39.96 42.94
CA GLU A 555 -10.82 -39.56 44.26
C GLU A 555 -11.88 -40.56 44.77
N LYS A 556 -12.64 -41.20 43.85
CA LYS A 556 -13.55 -42.31 44.19
C LYS A 556 -12.86 -43.66 44.42
N LYS A 557 -11.66 -43.88 43.90
CA LYS A 557 -10.89 -45.13 44.13
C LYS A 557 -10.05 -45.10 45.40
N SER A 558 -9.63 -43.92 45.85
CA SER A 558 -8.88 -43.74 47.10
C SER A 558 -9.79 -43.61 48.34
N GLY A 559 -11.07 -43.27 48.17
CA GLY A 559 -12.11 -43.30 49.20
C GLY A 559 -12.70 -44.70 49.45
N GLY A 560 -11.86 -45.71 49.66
CA GLY A 560 -12.30 -47.07 49.99
C GLY A 560 -12.40 -47.30 51.49
N GLY A 561 -13.60 -47.16 52.06
CA GLY A 561 -13.98 -47.90 53.27
C GLY A 561 -14.79 -47.13 54.33
N SER A 562 -16.12 -47.33 54.33
CA SER A 562 -16.85 -47.97 55.43
C SER A 562 -18.31 -47.51 55.51
N GLY A 563 -19.22 -48.42 55.14
CA GLY A 563 -20.48 -48.69 55.83
C GLY A 563 -21.61 -47.66 55.82
N GLY A 564 -22.73 -48.03 55.18
CA GLY A 564 -24.07 -47.72 55.71
C GLY A 564 -24.96 -46.82 54.85
N ASP A 565 -26.09 -47.41 54.49
CA ASP A 565 -27.38 -46.83 54.08
C ASP A 565 -27.63 -46.30 52.65
N ASP A 566 -28.68 -46.91 52.09
CA ASP A 566 -29.40 -46.60 50.86
C ASP A 566 -29.96 -45.18 50.87
N GLY A 567 -29.76 -44.42 49.78
CA GLY A 567 -30.47 -43.15 49.59
C GLY A 567 -30.12 -42.32 48.35
N ASP A 568 -28.84 -42.17 47.98
CA ASP A 568 -28.43 -41.14 47.00
C ASP A 568 -27.70 -41.66 45.75
N MET A 569 -28.05 -42.88 45.33
CA MET A 569 -27.43 -43.53 44.19
C MET A 569 -28.27 -43.39 42.91
N ASN A 570 -28.40 -42.18 42.33
CA ASN A 570 -28.92 -42.12 40.94
C ASN A 570 -28.71 -40.87 40.05
N MET A 571 -28.04 -39.78 40.48
CA MET A 571 -27.89 -38.62 39.57
C MET A 571 -26.58 -38.61 38.75
N VAL A 572 -25.47 -39.09 39.31
CA VAL A 572 -24.14 -38.98 38.68
C VAL A 572 -23.86 -40.13 37.68
N GLY A 573 -24.42 -41.32 37.91
CA GLY A 573 -24.39 -42.44 36.96
C GLY A 573 -25.23 -42.16 35.70
N VAL A 574 -26.36 -41.47 35.88
CA VAL A 574 -27.24 -41.06 34.78
C VAL A 574 -26.61 -39.95 33.93
N LEU A 575 -25.91 -38.99 34.55
CA LEU A 575 -25.20 -37.93 33.82
C LEU A 575 -23.99 -38.46 33.02
N SER A 576 -23.26 -39.43 33.56
CA SER A 576 -22.11 -40.04 32.86
C SER A 576 -22.53 -40.97 31.72
N LEU A 577 -23.63 -41.72 31.87
CA LEU A 577 -24.25 -42.48 30.78
C LEU A 577 -24.87 -41.56 29.72
N SER A 578 -25.53 -40.47 30.14
CA SER A 578 -26.11 -39.46 29.22
C SER A 578 -25.03 -38.72 28.41
N LEU A 579 -23.86 -38.43 29.00
CA LEU A 579 -22.73 -37.82 28.30
C LEU A 579 -22.05 -38.81 27.34
N MET A 580 -21.95 -40.10 27.71
CA MET A 580 -21.45 -41.13 26.80
C MET A 580 -22.41 -41.37 25.63
N GLU A 581 -23.73 -41.34 25.85
CA GLU A 581 -24.72 -41.42 24.78
C GLU A 581 -24.70 -40.18 23.88
N GLN A 582 -24.56 -38.96 24.42
CA GLN A 582 -24.37 -37.75 23.61
C GLN A 582 -23.08 -37.79 22.79
N LYS A 583 -21.96 -38.29 23.34
CA LYS A 583 -20.72 -38.52 22.58
C LYS A 583 -20.89 -39.59 21.50
N LYS A 584 -21.79 -40.56 21.68
CA LYS A 584 -22.12 -41.58 20.67
C LYS A 584 -23.01 -41.03 19.58
N TYR A 585 -23.92 -40.10 19.91
CA TYR A 585 -24.79 -39.39 18.96
C TYR A 585 -24.01 -38.42 18.08
N MET A 586 -23.15 -37.56 18.66
CA MET A 586 -22.32 -36.61 17.91
C MET A 586 -21.36 -37.32 16.95
N ARG A 587 -20.79 -38.46 17.36
CA ARG A 587 -19.92 -39.28 16.51
C ARG A 587 -20.68 -39.99 15.39
N LYS A 588 -21.98 -40.21 15.56
CA LYS A 588 -22.88 -40.79 14.54
C LYS A 588 -23.34 -39.74 13.54
N GLU A 589 -23.60 -38.50 13.98
CA GLU A 589 -23.88 -37.37 13.09
C GLU A 589 -22.67 -37.00 12.22
N ASP A 590 -21.46 -36.98 12.78
CA ASP A 590 -20.23 -36.73 12.00
C ASP A 590 -19.98 -37.84 10.96
N SER A 591 -20.34 -39.09 11.24
CA SER A 591 -20.18 -40.19 10.28
C SER A 591 -21.30 -40.25 9.22
N VAL A 592 -22.51 -39.78 9.55
CA VAL A 592 -23.61 -39.63 8.58
C VAL A 592 -23.35 -38.45 7.64
N VAL A 593 -22.85 -37.31 8.13
CA VAL A 593 -22.51 -36.14 7.30
C VAL A 593 -21.33 -36.41 6.35
N ILE A 594 -20.39 -37.29 6.74
CA ILE A 594 -19.30 -37.73 5.87
C ILE A 594 -19.79 -38.72 4.80
N GLN A 595 -20.69 -39.67 5.14
CA GLN A 595 -21.26 -40.59 4.15
C GLN A 595 -22.24 -39.91 3.18
N GLU A 596 -23.01 -38.92 3.63
CA GLU A 596 -23.96 -38.19 2.76
C GLU A 596 -23.21 -37.31 1.74
N LYS A 597 -22.04 -36.77 2.11
CA LYS A 597 -21.13 -36.07 1.18
C LYS A 597 -20.37 -37.00 0.22
N GLU A 598 -19.98 -38.20 0.65
CA GLU A 598 -19.38 -39.19 -0.26
C GLU A 598 -20.40 -39.83 -1.21
N GLY A 599 -21.66 -39.95 -0.80
CA GLY A 599 -22.78 -40.37 -1.66
C GLY A 599 -23.12 -39.33 -2.72
N SER A 600 -23.22 -38.05 -2.34
CA SER A 600 -23.50 -36.95 -3.27
C SER A 600 -22.37 -36.72 -4.29
N PHE A 601 -21.12 -37.09 -3.99
CA PHE A 601 -19.99 -36.95 -4.91
C PHE A 601 -19.87 -38.13 -5.89
N ARG A 602 -20.59 -39.25 -5.64
CA ARG A 602 -20.61 -40.43 -6.53
C ARG A 602 -21.72 -40.37 -7.58
N ASP A 603 -22.80 -39.65 -7.33
CA ASP A 603 -23.91 -39.50 -8.28
C ASP A 603 -23.66 -38.41 -9.36
N GLU A 604 -22.60 -37.61 -9.25
CA GLU A 604 -22.23 -36.59 -10.25
C GLU A 604 -21.21 -37.06 -11.30
N LEU A 605 -20.84 -38.35 -11.31
CA LEU A 605 -19.81 -38.90 -12.19
C LEU A 605 -20.23 -40.18 -12.93
N VAL A 606 -21.48 -40.29 -13.40
CA VAL A 606 -21.88 -41.23 -14.47
C VAL A 606 -23.12 -40.72 -15.22
N ASP A 607 -22.95 -40.14 -16.42
CA ASP A 607 -23.57 -40.68 -17.64
C ASP A 607 -22.87 -40.14 -18.91
N PRO A 608 -22.48 -41.01 -19.87
CA PRO A 608 -21.95 -40.63 -21.17
C PRO A 608 -23.05 -40.64 -22.25
N GLY A 609 -23.14 -39.56 -23.04
CA GLY A 609 -23.76 -39.60 -24.37
C GLY A 609 -24.82 -38.53 -24.67
N VAL A 610 -24.36 -37.33 -25.03
CA VAL A 610 -24.67 -36.59 -26.28
C VAL A 610 -23.46 -35.74 -26.63
#